data_AF-A0A2Z5PMB9-F1
#
_entry.id   AF-A0A2Z5PMB9-F1
#
_cell.length_a   1.000
_cell.length_b   1.000
_cell.length_c   1.000
_cell.angle_alpha   90.00
_cell.angle_beta   90.00
_cell.angle_gamma   90.00
#
_symmetry.space_group_name_H-M   'P 1'
#
loop_
_entity.id
_entity.type
_entity.pdbx_description
1 polymer ?
#
loop_
_entity_poly.entity_id
_entity_poly.type
_entity_poly.pdbx_seq_one_letter_code
_entity_poly.pdbx_strand_id
1 'polypeptide(L)' 'MSLEEDSKMDKMAVEMLLKAPMMSKEELDETIFTLRKMAIKKSGRRNARFIMDSWADTAYDISMKC' A
#
# COMPACT_ATOMS: atom_id res chain seq x y z
N MET A 1 -4.70 9.04 -15.31
CA MET A 1 -4.91 7.74 -14.65
C MET A 1 -6.41 7.56 -14.57
N SER A 2 -6.96 6.43 -15.02
CA SER A 2 -8.41 6.21 -14.92
C SER A 2 -8.77 5.83 -13.47
N LEU A 3 -10.00 6.11 -13.05
CA LEU A 3 -10.49 5.73 -11.71
C LEU A 3 -10.34 4.22 -11.42
N GLU A 4 -10.39 3.40 -12.47
CA GLU A 4 -10.22 1.95 -12.38
C GLU A 4 -8.77 1.52 -12.10
N GLU A 5 -7.80 2.22 -12.68
CA GLU A 5 -6.36 1.97 -12.43
C GLU A 5 -5.99 2.33 -10.99
N ASP A 6 -6.55 3.43 -10.48
CA ASP A 6 -6.38 3.86 -9.10
C ASP A 6 -6.91 2.83 -8.11
N SER A 7 -8.12 2.29 -8.35
CA SER A 7 -8.72 1.28 -7.49
C SER A 7 -7.94 -0.04 -7.48
N LYS A 8 -7.39 -0.46 -8.63
CA LYS A 8 -6.54 -1.67 -8.71
C LYS A 8 -5.24 -1.50 -7.93
N MET A 9 -4.63 -0.32 -8.02
CA MET A 9 -3.39 -0.02 -7.29
C MET A 9 -3.61 -0.06 -5.77
N ASP A 10 -4.72 0.51 -5.30
CA ASP A 10 -5.06 0.53 -3.88
C ASP A 10 -5.30 -0.88 -3.33
N LYS A 11 -6.03 -1.72 -4.07
CA LYS A 11 -6.26 -3.13 -3.68
C LYS A 11 -4.95 -3.91 -3.57
N MET A 12 -4.08 -3.79 -4.58
CA MET A 12 -2.78 -4.47 -4.58
C MET A 12 -1.89 -4.02 -3.41
N ALA A 13 -1.89 -2.71 -3.09
CA ALA A 13 -1.14 -2.18 -1.97
C ALA A 13 -1.62 -2.73 -0.62
N VAL A 14 -2.94 -2.78 -0.43
CA VAL A 14 -3.57 -3.35 0.78
C VAL A 14 -3.27 -4.85 0.90
N GLU A 15 -3.37 -5.62 -0.18
CA GLU A 15 -3.03 -7.05 -0.18
C GLU A 15 -1.56 -7.32 0.18
N MET A 16 -0.63 -6.47 -0.28
CA MET A 16 0.78 -6.56 0.12
C MET A 16 0.95 -6.31 1.62
N LEU A 17 0.29 -5.28 2.16
CA LEU A 17 0.36 -4.93 3.58
C LEU A 17 -0.26 -6.00 4.48
N LEU A 18 -1.33 -6.65 4.05
CA LEU A 18 -1.92 -7.78 4.79
C LEU A 18 -0.97 -8.98 4.92
N LYS A 19 -0.03 -9.14 3.97
CA LYS A 19 0.99 -10.18 4.00
C LYS A 19 2.24 -9.78 4.81
N ALA A 20 2.39 -8.50 5.16
CA ALA A 20 3.56 -7.98 5.87
C ALA A 20 3.94 -8.73 7.15
N PRO A 21 3.01 -9.23 7.99
CA PRO A 21 3.38 -9.99 9.19
C PRO A 21 4.12 -11.30 8.92
N MET A 22 4.00 -11.85 7.70
CA MET A 22 4.65 -13.11 7.29
C MET A 22 5.95 -12.87 6.50
N MET A 23 6.31 -11.61 6.23
CA MET A 23 7.50 -11.25 5.48
C MET A 23 8.74 -11.24 6.38
N SER A 24 9.87 -11.65 5.82
CA SER A 24 11.17 -11.32 6.40
C SER A 24 11.42 -9.81 6.34
N LYS A 25 12.43 -9.33 7.07
CA LYS A 25 12.81 -7.92 7.06
C LYS A 25 13.17 -7.43 5.66
N GLU A 26 13.92 -8.24 4.90
CA GLU A 26 14.36 -7.88 3.54
C GLU A 26 13.16 -7.77 2.59
N GLU A 27 12.23 -8.73 2.62
CA GLU A 27 11.00 -8.70 1.83
C GLU A 27 10.10 -7.52 2.22
N LEU A 28 10.05 -7.17 3.50
CA LEU A 28 9.28 -6.03 3.99
C LEU A 28 9.89 -4.71 3.49
N ASP A 29 11.22 -4.56 3.54
CA ASP A 29 11.91 -3.37 3.06
C ASP A 29 11.69 -3.18 1.54
N GLU A 30 11.74 -4.25 0.75
CA GLU A 30 11.42 -4.23 -0.69
C GLU A 30 9.95 -3.89 -0.95
N THR A 31 9.05 -4.42 -0.14
CA THR A 31 7.60 -4.15 -0.22
C THR A 31 7.32 -2.68 0.06
N ILE A 32 7.90 -2.10 1.13
CA ILE A 32 7.77 -0.67 1.47
C ILE A 32 8.32 0.21 0.34
N PHE A 33 9.46 -0.16 -0.24
CA PHE A 33 10.03 0.57 -1.37
C PHE A 33 9.10 0.56 -2.60
N THR A 34 8.48 -0.59 -2.88
CA THR A 34 7.52 -0.75 -3.98
C THR A 34 6.25 0.06 -3.74
N LEU A 35 5.67 -0.02 -2.54
CA LEU A 35 4.49 0.76 -2.13
C LEU A 35 4.75 2.27 -2.27
N ARG A 36 5.93 2.74 -1.86
CA ARG A 36 6.30 4.15 -2.01
C ARG A 36 6.33 4.59 -3.47
N LYS A 37 6.87 3.77 -4.37
CA LYS A 37 6.85 4.06 -5.82
C LYS A 37 5.42 4.10 -6.37
N MET A 38 4.57 3.17 -5.95
CA MET A 38 3.15 3.15 -6.33
C MET A 38 2.43 4.40 -5.85
N ALA A 39 2.60 4.79 -4.59
CA ALA A 39 1.97 5.97 -4.01
C ALA A 39 2.40 7.28 -4.71
N ILE A 40 3.69 7.40 -5.06
CA ILE A 40 4.21 8.52 -5.85
C ILE A 40 3.60 8.53 -7.26
N LYS A 41 3.47 7.36 -7.90
CA LYS A 41 2.87 7.24 -9.23
C LYS A 41 1.39 7.66 -9.22
N LYS A 42 0.64 7.30 -8.17
CA LYS A 42 -0.78 7.63 -8.00
C LYS A 42 -1.02 9.11 -7.71
N SER A 43 -0.31 9.66 -6.74
CA SER A 43 -0.69 10.94 -6.10
C SER A 43 0.38 12.04 -6.20
N GLY A 44 1.53 11.72 -6.79
CA GLY A 44 2.71 12.57 -6.79
C GLY A 44 3.50 12.50 -5.48
N ARG A 45 4.72 13.05 -5.50
CA ARG A 45 5.67 12.93 -4.38
C ARG A 45 5.19 13.59 -3.08
N ARG A 46 4.41 14.67 -3.17
CA ARG A 46 3.91 15.42 -2.00
C ARG A 46 2.85 14.63 -1.22
N ASN A 47 2.05 13.83 -1.90
CA ASN A 47 0.90 13.12 -1.32
C ASN A 47 1.15 11.64 -1.07
N ALA A 48 2.32 11.12 -1.49
CA ALA A 48 2.63 9.70 -1.37
C ALA A 48 2.54 9.18 0.07
N ARG A 49 2.90 9.99 1.08
CA ARG A 49 2.74 9.60 2.49
C ARG A 49 1.27 9.37 2.84
N PHE A 50 0.39 10.31 2.50
CA PHE A 50 -1.04 10.21 2.78
C PHE A 50 -1.67 8.96 2.14
N ILE A 51 -1.27 8.62 0.91
CA ILE A 51 -1.73 7.39 0.25
C ILE A 51 -1.24 6.14 0.98
N MET A 52 0.03 6.11 1.40
CA MET A 52 0.56 4.97 2.14
C MET A 52 -0.13 4.79 3.50
N ASP A 53 -0.37 5.89 4.21
CA ASP A 53 -1.09 5.89 5.49
C ASP A 53 -2.52 5.35 5.28
N SER A 54 -3.22 5.81 4.23
CA SER A 54 -4.55 5.31 3.88
C SER A 54 -4.59 3.81 3.58
N TRP A 55 -3.58 3.28 2.86
CA TRP A 55 -3.48 1.84 2.63
C TRP A 55 -3.20 1.06 3.91
N ALA A 56 -2.36 1.59 4.80
CA ALA A 56 -2.05 0.99 6.09
C ALA A 56 -3.28 0.93 7.00
N ASP A 57 -4.03 2.03 7.11
CA ASP A 57 -5.29 2.10 7.86
C ASP A 57 -6.29 1.07 7.32
N THR A 58 -6.43 1.00 6.00
CA THR A 58 -7.33 0.04 5.35
C THR A 58 -6.91 -1.42 5.63
N ALA A 59 -5.62 -1.73 5.51
CA ALA A 59 -5.10 -3.07 5.78
C ALA A 59 -5.27 -3.45 7.26
N TYR A 60 -5.04 -2.51 8.17
CA TYR A 60 -5.24 -2.70 9.60
C TYR A 60 -6.71 -2.99 9.91
N ASP A 61 -7.64 -2.17 9.40
CA ASP A 61 -9.08 -2.35 9.56
C ASP A 61 -9.55 -3.72 9.05
N ILE A 62 -9.03 -4.18 7.92
CA ILE A 62 -9.34 -5.51 7.38
C ILE A 62 -8.78 -6.61 8.29
N SER A 63 -7.54 -6.44 8.77
CA SER A 63 -6.89 -7.44 9.63
C SER A 63 -7.55 -7.58 11.00
N MET A 64 -8.13 -6.49 11.53
CA MET A 64 -8.76 -6.45 12.86
C MET A 64 -10.24 -6.82 12.86
N LYS A 65 -10.90 -6.80 11.69
CA LYS A 65 -12.29 -7.25 11.52
C LYS A 65 -12.40 -8.76 11.24
N CYS A 66 -11.27 -9.45 11.06
CA CYS A 66 -11.19 -10.90 10.85
C CYS A 66 -10.83 -11.63 12.14
#